data_AF-A0A3Q8S7D9-F1
#
_entry.id   AF-A0A3Q8S7D9-F1
#
_cell.length_a   1.000
_cell.length_b   1.000
_cell.length_c   1.000
_cell.angle_alpha   90.00
_cell.angle_beta   90.00
_cell.angle_gamma   90.00
#
_symmetry.space_group_name_H-M   'P 1'
#
loop_
_entity.id
_entity.type
_entity.pdbx_description
1 polymer ?
#
loop_
_entity_poly.entity_id
_entity_poly.type
_entity_poly.pdbx_seq_one_letter_code
_entity_poly.pdbx_strand_id
1 'polypeptide(L)'
;MTKKMDPKQNKEVQVKKQTKKHDWSYYAIIICLVLILIPSLWLGFTIVKASIESGKPLTGQRFANDHDPEISSDLQKKVEAALKERSEFESVSVSLKTATLRIQLKMKPDTSKEDASALIESAYDHVVEILPVTEYFTTVGSKKQYDLEINLFNFTDVTEDNRGDFIYYQLVKNGNMEDKQIQLVSESKDSELVERLKTEQAEAKEKQSNENGEPSKEEKKEE
;
A
#
# COMPACT_ATOMS: atom_id res chain seq x y z
N MET A 1 95.54 -19.61 48.42
CA MET A 1 94.87 -19.63 47.10
C MET A 1 93.39 -19.83 47.36
N THR A 2 92.42 -19.02 46.98
CA THR A 2 92.26 -17.93 46.00
C THR A 2 91.05 -17.09 46.47
N LYS A 3 91.23 -15.78 46.66
CA LYS A 3 90.69 -14.69 45.82
C LYS A 3 89.15 -14.61 45.77
N LYS A 4 88.58 -13.53 46.33
CA LYS A 4 88.12 -12.36 45.56
C LYS A 4 87.54 -11.27 46.48
N MET A 5 87.88 -10.03 46.15
CA MET A 5 87.47 -8.76 46.76
C MET A 5 86.10 -8.30 46.23
N ASP A 6 85.30 -7.74 47.17
CA ASP A 6 84.41 -6.55 47.15
C ASP A 6 83.36 -6.34 46.04
N PRO A 7 82.13 -5.85 46.36
CA PRO A 7 81.97 -4.39 46.55
C PRO A 7 80.87 -3.87 47.52
N LYS A 8 81.16 -2.65 48.02
CA LYS A 8 80.28 -1.50 48.36
C LYS A 8 78.75 -1.70 48.34
N GLN A 9 78.14 -1.45 49.50
CA GLN A 9 76.70 -1.22 49.69
C GLN A 9 76.20 0.04 48.95
N ASN A 10 75.17 -0.12 48.12
CA ASN A 10 74.36 0.96 47.58
C ASN A 10 73.02 0.99 48.36
N LYS A 11 72.72 2.08 49.07
CA LYS A 11 71.46 2.25 49.80
C LYS A 11 70.39 2.74 48.81
N GLU A 12 69.49 1.86 48.40
CA GLU A 12 68.30 2.25 47.65
C GLU A 12 67.25 2.88 48.57
N VAL A 13 66.89 4.12 48.27
CA VAL A 13 65.78 4.86 48.89
C VAL A 13 64.46 4.31 48.35
N GLN A 14 63.68 3.63 49.19
CA GLN A 14 62.35 3.17 48.81
C GLN A 14 61.33 4.33 48.89
N VAL A 15 60.91 4.85 47.73
CA VAL A 15 59.72 5.70 47.62
C VAL A 15 58.49 4.81 47.57
N LYS A 16 57.72 4.75 48.66
CA LYS A 16 56.46 4.01 48.73
C LYS A 16 55.40 4.69 47.83
N LYS A 17 54.94 4.01 46.78
CA LYS A 17 53.73 4.40 46.03
C LYS A 17 52.51 4.25 46.95
N GLN A 18 51.87 5.36 47.32
CA GLN A 18 50.62 5.32 48.05
C GLN A 18 49.50 4.88 47.10
N THR A 19 48.92 3.71 47.36
CA THR A 19 47.66 3.30 46.75
C THR A 19 46.54 4.07 47.47
N LYS A 20 45.84 4.95 46.75
CA LYS A 20 44.66 5.63 47.28
C LYS A 20 43.62 4.57 47.65
N LYS A 21 43.24 4.50 48.92
CA LYS A 21 42.14 3.63 49.37
C LYS A 21 40.83 4.30 48.98
N HIS A 22 39.85 3.51 48.57
CA HIS A 22 38.54 4.04 48.21
C HIS A 22 37.73 4.34 49.48
N ASP A 23 37.26 5.57 49.59
CA ASP A 23 36.49 6.06 50.73
C ASP A 23 35.00 5.74 50.55
N TRP A 24 34.20 5.83 51.62
CA TRP A 24 32.76 5.50 51.58
C TRP A 24 31.98 6.27 50.50
N SER A 25 32.35 7.53 50.24
CA SER A 25 31.77 8.34 49.16
C SER A 25 31.96 7.73 47.77
N TYR A 26 33.08 7.02 47.52
CA TYR A 26 33.32 6.30 46.27
C TYR A 26 32.29 5.18 46.08
N TYR A 27 32.00 4.41 47.13
CA TYR A 27 30.98 3.36 47.09
C TYR A 27 29.56 3.91 46.96
N ALA A 28 29.24 5.02 47.64
CA ALA A 28 27.94 5.68 47.52
C ALA A 28 27.66 6.16 46.09
N ILE A 29 28.66 6.73 45.41
CA ILE A 29 28.55 7.14 43.99
C ILE A 29 28.32 5.92 43.09
N ILE A 30 29.02 4.81 43.31
CA ILE A 30 28.83 3.57 42.53
C ILE A 30 27.42 3.03 42.71
N ILE A 31 26.90 2.98 43.94
CA ILE A 31 25.55 2.48 44.22
C ILE A 31 24.49 3.34 43.51
N CYS A 32 24.60 4.67 43.60
CA CYS A 32 23.71 5.58 42.86
C CYS A 32 23.81 5.37 41.34
N LEU A 33 25.02 5.19 40.82
CA LEU A 33 25.24 4.91 39.39
C LEU A 33 24.54 3.62 38.97
N VAL A 34 24.67 2.55 39.75
CA VAL A 34 24.02 1.26 39.47
C VAL A 34 22.50 1.38 39.52
N LEU A 35 21.95 2.11 40.49
CA LEU A 35 20.50 2.32 40.63
C LEU A 35 19.90 3.10 39.46
N ILE A 36 20.64 4.01 38.84
CA ILE A 36 20.20 4.74 37.64
C ILE A 36 20.45 3.91 36.37
N LEU A 37 21.59 3.21 36.31
CA LEU A 37 22.03 2.48 35.11
C LEU A 37 21.11 1.30 34.78
N ILE A 38 20.70 0.52 35.79
CA ILE A 38 19.83 -0.66 35.57
C ILE A 38 18.49 -0.31 34.89
N PRO A 39 17.67 0.62 35.41
CA PRO A 39 16.41 1.00 34.77
C PRO A 39 16.63 1.69 33.42
N SER A 40 17.72 2.47 33.27
CA SER A 40 18.05 3.12 31.99
C SER A 40 18.40 2.11 30.89
N LEU A 41 19.14 1.05 31.22
CA LEU A 41 19.45 -0.05 30.29
C LEU A 41 18.20 -0.85 29.92
N TRP A 42 17.30 -1.09 30.88
CA TRP A 42 16.04 -1.77 30.60
C TRP A 42 15.15 -0.96 29.66
N LEU A 43 14.98 0.34 29.92
CA LEU A 43 14.26 1.26 29.03
C LEU A 43 14.90 1.32 27.63
N GLY A 44 16.23 1.51 27.56
CA GLY A 44 16.95 1.53 26.28
C GLY A 44 16.75 0.24 25.47
N PHE A 45 16.79 -0.91 26.12
CA PHE A 45 16.53 -2.20 25.49
C PHE A 45 15.10 -2.32 24.94
N THR A 46 14.09 -1.86 25.69
CA THR A 46 12.70 -1.87 25.21
C THR A 46 12.49 -0.95 24.01
N ILE A 47 13.11 0.23 23.99
CA ILE A 47 13.02 1.18 22.88
C ILE A 47 13.71 0.63 21.63
N VAL A 48 14.89 0.01 21.76
CA VAL A 48 15.60 -0.61 20.63
C VAL A 48 14.80 -1.78 20.07
N LYS A 49 14.26 -2.66 20.93
CA LYS A 49 13.37 -3.74 20.49
C LYS A 49 12.13 -3.22 19.77
N ALA A 50 11.45 -2.25 20.37
CA ALA A 50 10.27 -1.63 19.77
C ALA A 50 10.61 -0.94 18.45
N SER A 51 11.77 -0.29 18.33
CA SER A 51 12.23 0.32 17.07
C SER A 51 12.51 -0.72 15.98
N ILE A 52 13.08 -1.87 16.34
CA ILE A 52 13.37 -2.97 15.39
C ILE A 52 12.09 -3.70 14.94
N GLU A 53 11.08 -3.76 15.81
CA GLU A 53 9.77 -4.31 15.47
C GLU A 53 8.85 -3.28 14.82
N SER A 54 9.11 -1.98 15.01
CA SER A 54 8.40 -0.90 14.32
C SER A 54 8.61 -1.01 12.81
N GLY A 55 7.52 -0.92 12.06
CA GLY A 55 7.54 -1.05 10.60
C GLY A 55 7.50 -2.48 10.05
N LYS A 56 7.54 -3.52 10.90
CA LYS A 56 7.11 -4.85 10.44
C LYS A 56 5.59 -4.83 10.27
N PRO A 57 5.06 -5.27 9.12
CA PRO A 57 3.62 -5.41 8.99
C PRO A 57 3.12 -6.35 10.10
N LEU A 58 1.96 -6.03 10.67
CA LEU A 58 1.24 -7.00 11.51
C LEU A 58 0.94 -8.22 10.64
N THR A 59 1.78 -9.25 10.73
CA THR A 59 1.57 -10.54 10.12
C THR A 59 0.58 -11.31 11.00
N GLY A 60 -0.68 -10.88 10.94
CA GLY A 60 -1.82 -11.62 11.44
C GLY A 60 -2.66 -12.09 10.27
N GLN A 61 -3.32 -13.24 10.41
CA GLN A 61 -4.42 -13.59 9.53
C GLN A 61 -5.58 -12.64 9.85
N ARG A 62 -5.60 -11.47 9.20
CA ARG A 62 -6.58 -10.39 9.44
C ARG A 62 -8.04 -10.78 9.16
N PHE A 63 -8.25 -11.97 8.62
CA PHE A 63 -9.52 -12.58 8.28
C PHE A 63 -9.65 -14.01 8.84
N ALA A 64 -8.79 -14.41 9.80
CA ALA A 64 -8.90 -15.72 10.42
C ALA A 64 -10.29 -15.90 11.03
N ASN A 65 -11.03 -16.90 10.53
CA ASN A 65 -12.41 -17.21 10.93
C ASN A 65 -13.47 -16.14 10.58
N ASP A 66 -13.12 -15.12 9.80
CA ASP A 66 -14.08 -14.09 9.35
C ASP A 66 -14.92 -14.57 8.14
N HIS A 67 -14.37 -15.47 7.34
CA HIS A 67 -15.01 -15.99 6.12
C HIS A 67 -15.59 -17.37 6.36
N ASP A 68 -16.86 -17.40 6.71
CA ASP A 68 -17.65 -18.61 6.87
C ASP A 68 -19.07 -18.32 6.37
N PRO A 69 -19.42 -18.76 5.14
CA PRO A 69 -18.64 -19.64 4.26
C PRO A 69 -17.44 -18.99 3.53
N GLU A 70 -16.46 -19.80 3.15
CA GLU A 70 -15.30 -19.38 2.35
C GLU A 70 -15.59 -19.47 0.84
N ILE A 71 -15.14 -18.48 0.06
CA ILE A 71 -15.17 -18.54 -1.41
C ILE A 71 -14.03 -19.44 -1.90
N SER A 72 -14.34 -20.71 -2.15
CA SER A 72 -13.39 -21.70 -2.67
C SER A 72 -12.93 -21.40 -4.11
N SER A 73 -11.82 -22.01 -4.52
CA SER A 73 -11.34 -21.94 -5.90
C SER A 73 -12.32 -22.56 -6.90
N ASP A 74 -13.11 -23.55 -6.49
CA ASP A 74 -14.15 -24.15 -7.33
C ASP A 74 -15.33 -23.21 -7.53
N LEU A 75 -15.71 -22.44 -6.51
CA LEU A 75 -16.72 -21.37 -6.65
C LEU A 75 -16.21 -20.26 -7.60
N GLN A 76 -14.94 -19.86 -7.48
CA GLN A 76 -14.34 -18.88 -8.42
C GLN A 76 -14.41 -19.38 -9.87
N LYS A 77 -14.08 -20.65 -10.12
CA LYS A 77 -14.17 -21.27 -11.45
C LYS A 77 -15.62 -21.37 -11.95
N LYS A 78 -16.59 -21.64 -11.08
CA LYS A 78 -18.01 -21.65 -11.45
C LYS A 78 -18.47 -20.27 -11.91
N VAL A 79 -18.12 -19.22 -11.18
CA VAL A 79 -18.41 -17.83 -11.57
C VAL A 79 -17.73 -17.51 -12.90
N GLU A 80 -16.45 -17.85 -13.05
CA GLU A 80 -15.71 -17.61 -14.29
C GLU A 80 -16.34 -18.35 -15.48
N ALA A 81 -16.74 -19.62 -15.30
CA ALA A 81 -17.38 -20.41 -16.35
C ALA A 81 -18.75 -19.82 -16.75
N ALA A 82 -19.60 -19.49 -15.79
CA ALA A 82 -20.92 -18.90 -16.05
C ALA A 82 -20.84 -17.59 -16.85
N LEU A 83 -19.83 -16.76 -16.55
CA LEU A 83 -19.59 -15.53 -17.28
C LEU A 83 -18.94 -15.79 -18.66
N LYS A 84 -18.06 -16.78 -18.79
CA LYS A 84 -17.41 -17.15 -20.07
C LYS A 84 -18.36 -17.73 -21.11
N GLU A 85 -19.45 -18.36 -20.69
CA GLU A 85 -20.47 -18.91 -21.59
C GLU A 85 -21.22 -17.80 -22.36
N ARG A 86 -21.05 -16.54 -21.95
CA ARG A 86 -21.69 -15.38 -22.57
C ARG A 86 -20.87 -14.84 -23.74
N SER A 87 -21.54 -14.65 -24.87
CA SER A 87 -20.97 -14.15 -26.12
C SER A 87 -20.59 -12.66 -26.11
N GLU A 88 -21.05 -11.95 -25.08
CA GLU A 88 -20.88 -10.51 -24.88
C GLU A 88 -19.48 -10.18 -24.36
N PHE A 89 -18.78 -11.14 -23.75
CA PHE A 89 -17.44 -10.96 -23.21
C PHE A 89 -16.38 -11.61 -24.09
N GLU A 90 -15.36 -10.84 -24.47
CA GLU A 90 -14.16 -11.35 -25.14
C GLU A 90 -13.22 -12.05 -24.16
N SER A 91 -13.18 -11.58 -22.91
CA SER A 91 -12.40 -12.20 -21.85
C SER A 91 -13.04 -12.02 -20.48
N VAL A 92 -12.82 -13.03 -19.63
CA VAL A 92 -13.31 -13.09 -18.26
C VAL A 92 -12.18 -13.62 -17.40
N SER A 93 -11.90 -12.94 -16.28
CA SER A 93 -10.95 -13.39 -15.28
C SER A 93 -11.50 -13.14 -13.89
N VAL A 94 -11.47 -14.17 -13.04
CA VAL A 94 -11.92 -14.12 -11.65
C VAL A 94 -10.74 -14.37 -10.74
N SER A 95 -10.57 -13.52 -9.72
CA SER A 95 -9.51 -13.70 -8.73
C SER A 95 -9.94 -13.24 -7.35
N LEU A 96 -9.68 -14.06 -6.33
CA LEU A 96 -9.84 -13.69 -4.94
C LEU A 96 -8.49 -13.26 -4.35
N LYS A 97 -8.36 -11.98 -4.00
CA LYS A 97 -7.17 -11.46 -3.32
C LYS A 97 -7.59 -10.68 -2.09
N THR A 98 -7.07 -11.09 -0.94
CA THR A 98 -7.11 -10.23 0.26
C THR A 98 -8.55 -9.92 0.72
N ALA A 99 -9.44 -10.91 0.59
CA ALA A 99 -10.91 -10.86 0.79
C ALA A 99 -11.71 -10.03 -0.22
N THR A 100 -11.14 -9.71 -1.36
CA THR A 100 -11.86 -9.06 -2.46
C THR A 100 -11.94 -10.02 -3.64
N LEU A 101 -13.16 -10.39 -4.04
CA LEU A 101 -13.43 -11.11 -5.28
C LEU A 101 -13.45 -10.10 -6.42
N ARG A 102 -12.42 -10.14 -7.26
CA ARG A 102 -12.27 -9.27 -8.43
C ARG A 102 -12.62 -10.03 -9.69
N ILE A 103 -13.51 -9.46 -10.48
CA ILE A 103 -13.96 -9.98 -11.77
C ILE A 103 -13.61 -8.94 -12.83
N GLN A 104 -12.81 -9.34 -13.80
CA GLN A 104 -12.39 -8.53 -14.94
C GLN A 104 -13.11 -9.03 -16.19
N LEU A 105 -13.90 -8.16 -16.81
CA LEU A 105 -14.71 -8.45 -17.97
C LEU A 105 -14.31 -7.52 -19.11
N LYS A 106 -13.87 -8.11 -20.22
CA LYS A 106 -13.65 -7.37 -21.46
C LYS A 106 -14.84 -7.55 -22.38
N MET A 107 -15.51 -6.46 -22.73
CA MET A 107 -16.56 -6.46 -23.75
C MET A 107 -16.01 -6.10 -25.13
N LYS A 108 -16.85 -6.24 -26.15
CA LYS A 108 -16.50 -5.85 -27.52
C LYS A 108 -16.29 -4.33 -27.62
N PRO A 109 -15.39 -3.86 -28.50
CA PRO A 109 -15.05 -2.44 -28.63
C PRO A 109 -16.22 -1.54 -29.04
N ASP A 110 -17.18 -2.09 -29.79
CA ASP A 110 -18.35 -1.40 -30.34
C ASP A 110 -19.58 -1.39 -29.40
N THR A 111 -19.44 -1.90 -28.17
CA THR A 111 -20.52 -1.91 -27.18
C THR A 111 -20.88 -0.48 -26.76
N SER A 112 -22.17 -0.12 -26.81
CA SER A 112 -22.64 1.20 -26.37
C SER A 112 -22.54 1.36 -24.85
N LYS A 113 -22.64 2.60 -24.35
CA LYS A 113 -22.59 2.88 -22.90
C LYS A 113 -23.81 2.32 -22.17
N GLU A 114 -24.97 2.37 -22.82
CA GLU A 114 -26.24 1.86 -22.32
C GLU A 114 -26.19 0.33 -22.24
N ASP A 115 -25.71 -0.34 -23.29
CA ASP A 115 -25.54 -1.79 -23.31
C ASP A 115 -24.49 -2.23 -22.27
N ALA A 116 -23.40 -1.49 -22.12
CA ALA A 116 -22.38 -1.75 -21.10
C ALA A 116 -22.94 -1.61 -19.67
N SER A 117 -23.82 -0.63 -19.42
CA SER A 117 -24.49 -0.48 -18.13
C SER A 117 -25.39 -1.68 -17.82
N ALA A 118 -26.19 -2.12 -18.80
CA ALA A 118 -27.02 -3.32 -18.64
C ALA A 118 -26.18 -4.59 -18.46
N LEU A 119 -25.03 -4.66 -19.15
CA LEU A 119 -24.13 -5.81 -19.11
C LEU A 119 -23.44 -5.97 -17.75
N ILE A 120 -23.02 -4.88 -17.09
CA ILE A 120 -22.42 -4.98 -15.76
C ILE A 120 -23.46 -5.35 -14.69
N GLU A 121 -24.71 -4.89 -14.82
CA GLU A 121 -25.81 -5.33 -13.95
C GLU A 121 -26.11 -6.82 -14.15
N SER A 122 -26.22 -7.26 -15.40
CA SER A 122 -26.45 -8.66 -15.71
C SER A 122 -25.30 -9.56 -15.24
N ALA A 123 -24.06 -9.12 -15.37
CA ALA A 123 -22.91 -9.84 -14.83
C ALA A 123 -22.98 -9.98 -13.30
N TYR A 124 -23.37 -8.91 -12.61
CA TYR A 124 -23.59 -8.97 -11.16
C TYR A 124 -24.68 -9.98 -10.77
N ASP A 125 -25.82 -9.98 -11.47
CA ASP A 125 -26.92 -10.89 -11.18
C ASP A 125 -26.50 -12.36 -11.25
N HIS A 126 -25.70 -12.73 -12.26
CA HIS A 126 -25.14 -14.09 -12.36
C HIS A 126 -24.12 -14.41 -11.26
N VAL A 127 -23.30 -13.44 -10.87
CA VAL A 127 -22.34 -13.63 -9.77
C VAL A 127 -23.10 -13.92 -8.49
N VAL A 128 -24.16 -13.17 -8.19
CA VAL A 128 -24.90 -13.31 -6.93
C VAL A 128 -25.86 -14.50 -6.91
N GLU A 129 -26.22 -15.04 -8.07
CA GLU A 129 -26.89 -16.34 -8.18
C GLU A 129 -26.00 -17.49 -7.66
N ILE A 130 -24.69 -17.40 -7.91
CA ILE A 130 -23.70 -18.40 -7.46
C ILE A 130 -23.18 -18.07 -6.05
N LEU A 131 -23.01 -16.79 -5.74
CA LEU A 131 -22.47 -16.27 -4.49
C LEU A 131 -23.45 -15.23 -3.88
N PRO A 132 -24.48 -15.69 -3.15
CA PRO A 132 -25.50 -14.81 -2.61
C PRO A 132 -24.92 -13.66 -1.76
N VAL A 133 -25.43 -12.45 -1.99
CA VAL A 133 -24.95 -11.21 -1.33
C VAL A 133 -25.01 -11.31 0.19
N THR A 134 -26.11 -11.82 0.72
CA THR A 134 -26.34 -11.96 2.16
C THR A 134 -25.37 -12.92 2.83
N GLU A 135 -24.84 -13.88 2.08
CA GLU A 135 -23.97 -14.94 2.59
C GLU A 135 -22.49 -14.56 2.50
N TYR A 136 -22.08 -13.95 1.38
CA TYR A 136 -20.67 -13.70 1.09
C TYR A 136 -20.24 -12.23 1.15
N PHE A 137 -21.15 -11.27 0.95
CA PHE A 137 -20.81 -9.86 0.69
C PHE A 137 -21.51 -8.86 1.63
N THR A 138 -22.16 -9.32 2.70
CA THR A 138 -22.85 -8.46 3.68
C THR A 138 -22.42 -8.81 5.09
N THR A 139 -21.86 -7.84 5.81
CA THR A 139 -21.39 -7.98 7.19
C THR A 139 -22.53 -8.44 8.09
N VAL A 140 -22.33 -9.56 8.80
CA VAL A 140 -23.25 -10.04 9.85
C VAL A 140 -22.49 -10.08 11.18
N GLY A 141 -22.95 -9.27 12.14
CA GLY A 141 -22.30 -9.15 13.45
C GLY A 141 -20.91 -8.51 13.34
N SER A 142 -19.89 -9.19 13.87
CA SER A 142 -18.49 -8.70 13.87
C SER A 142 -17.62 -9.31 12.77
N LYS A 143 -18.15 -10.21 11.93
CA LYS A 143 -17.37 -10.91 10.89
C LYS A 143 -17.15 -10.00 9.68
N LYS A 144 -15.90 -9.89 9.23
CA LYS A 144 -15.56 -9.16 7.99
C LYS A 144 -15.88 -10.02 6.77
N GLN A 145 -16.87 -9.62 5.98
CA GLN A 145 -17.22 -10.33 4.76
C GLN A 145 -16.37 -9.92 3.57
N TYR A 146 -16.51 -10.66 2.47
CA TYR A 146 -15.81 -10.37 1.22
C TYR A 146 -16.32 -9.07 0.60
N ASP A 147 -15.44 -8.45 -0.17
CA ASP A 147 -15.81 -7.38 -1.09
C ASP A 147 -15.96 -7.96 -2.50
N LEU A 148 -16.95 -7.48 -3.24
CA LEU A 148 -17.14 -7.77 -4.66
C LEU A 148 -16.74 -6.55 -5.49
N GLU A 149 -15.91 -6.78 -6.50
CA GLU A 149 -15.47 -5.80 -7.47
C GLU A 149 -15.62 -6.38 -8.88
N ILE A 150 -16.48 -5.79 -9.71
CA ILE A 150 -16.65 -6.17 -11.12
C ILE A 150 -16.21 -5.00 -11.98
N ASN A 151 -15.24 -5.24 -12.84
CA ASN A 151 -14.67 -4.26 -13.75
C ASN A 151 -15.03 -4.66 -15.18
N LEU A 152 -15.76 -3.80 -15.88
CA LEU A 152 -16.21 -4.01 -17.25
C LEU A 152 -15.62 -2.94 -18.16
N PHE A 153 -14.81 -3.34 -19.14
CA PHE A 153 -14.12 -2.41 -20.05
C PHE A 153 -14.10 -2.92 -21.49
N ASN A 154 -14.04 -2.01 -22.46
CA ASN A 154 -13.98 -2.36 -23.88
C ASN A 154 -12.53 -2.43 -24.43
N PHE A 155 -11.62 -1.62 -23.90
CA PHE A 155 -10.21 -1.61 -24.28
C PHE A 155 -9.28 -1.94 -23.10
N THR A 156 -8.24 -2.73 -23.35
CA THR A 156 -7.15 -2.96 -22.37
C THR A 156 -6.06 -1.90 -22.52
N ASP A 157 -5.75 -1.51 -23.76
CA ASP A 157 -4.79 -0.48 -24.08
C ASP A 157 -5.53 0.75 -24.62
N VAL A 158 -5.46 1.85 -23.85
CA VAL A 158 -6.08 3.13 -24.22
C VAL A 158 -5.02 4.01 -24.89
N THR A 159 -5.21 4.28 -26.18
CA THR A 159 -4.41 5.19 -27.00
C THR A 159 -5.16 6.50 -27.23
N GLU A 160 -4.52 7.51 -27.82
CA GLU A 160 -5.22 8.76 -28.18
C GLU A 160 -6.36 8.48 -29.19
N ASP A 161 -6.21 7.48 -30.07
CA ASP A 161 -7.18 7.17 -31.12
C ASP A 161 -8.48 6.55 -30.59
N ASN A 162 -8.43 5.78 -29.49
CA ASN A 162 -9.60 5.09 -28.92
C ASN A 162 -10.07 5.68 -27.59
N ARG A 163 -9.40 6.71 -27.07
CA ARG A 163 -9.73 7.33 -25.78
C ARG A 163 -11.15 7.86 -25.71
N GLY A 164 -11.67 8.42 -26.82
CA GLY A 164 -13.03 8.95 -26.89
C GLY A 164 -14.10 7.87 -26.72
N ASP A 165 -13.79 6.65 -27.14
CA ASP A 165 -14.70 5.50 -27.11
C ASP A 165 -14.43 4.59 -25.90
N PHE A 166 -13.49 4.93 -25.03
CA PHE A 166 -13.16 4.12 -23.88
C PHE A 166 -14.29 4.12 -22.85
N ILE A 167 -14.84 2.94 -22.58
CA ILE A 167 -15.89 2.71 -21.60
C ILE A 167 -15.32 1.81 -20.53
N TYR A 168 -15.40 2.28 -19.28
CA TYR A 168 -15.04 1.48 -18.12
C TYR A 168 -16.08 1.68 -17.02
N TYR A 169 -16.83 0.63 -16.73
CA TYR A 169 -17.70 0.54 -15.56
C TYR A 169 -17.02 -0.24 -14.44
N GLN A 170 -17.16 0.27 -13.22
CA GLN A 170 -16.77 -0.41 -12.00
C GLN A 170 -18.00 -0.58 -11.10
N LEU A 171 -18.24 -1.81 -10.68
CA LEU A 171 -19.23 -2.16 -9.67
C LEU A 171 -18.52 -2.59 -8.40
N VAL A 172 -18.95 -2.03 -7.27
CA VAL A 172 -18.43 -2.39 -5.95
C VAL A 172 -19.58 -2.73 -5.01
N LYS A 173 -19.44 -3.82 -4.26
CA LYS A 173 -20.27 -4.15 -3.09
C LYS A 173 -19.35 -4.64 -1.98
N ASN A 174 -19.16 -3.83 -0.94
CA ASN A 174 -18.45 -4.25 0.26
C ASN A 174 -19.44 -4.68 1.36
N GLY A 175 -18.91 -5.32 2.41
CA GLY A 175 -19.69 -5.83 3.53
C GLY A 175 -20.59 -4.80 4.23
N ASN A 176 -20.22 -3.53 4.22
CA ASN A 176 -20.91 -2.46 4.96
C ASN A 176 -21.86 -1.63 4.09
N MET A 177 -21.86 -1.84 2.77
CA MET A 177 -22.80 -1.18 1.86
C MET A 177 -24.15 -1.90 1.92
N GLU A 178 -25.24 -1.14 1.95
CA GLU A 178 -26.60 -1.68 1.81
C GLU A 178 -26.77 -2.27 0.39
N ASP A 179 -26.50 -1.46 -0.63
CA ASP A 179 -26.61 -1.84 -2.04
C ASP A 179 -25.28 -1.77 -2.78
N LYS A 180 -25.22 -2.41 -3.95
CA LYS A 180 -24.10 -2.28 -4.88
C LYS A 180 -24.02 -0.87 -5.45
N GLN A 181 -22.81 -0.38 -5.69
CA GLN A 181 -22.60 0.87 -6.41
C GLN A 181 -22.01 0.59 -7.78
N ILE A 182 -22.59 1.17 -8.82
CA ILE A 182 -22.09 1.11 -10.20
C ILE A 182 -21.61 2.50 -10.58
N GLN A 183 -20.45 2.59 -11.22
CA GLN A 183 -19.85 3.84 -11.67
C GLN A 183 -19.22 3.70 -13.04
N LEU A 184 -19.56 4.61 -13.95
CA LEU A 184 -18.79 4.85 -15.17
C LEU A 184 -17.53 5.63 -14.78
N VAL A 185 -16.37 4.96 -14.74
CA VAL A 185 -15.09 5.56 -14.32
C VAL A 185 -14.32 6.20 -15.49
N SER A 186 -14.71 5.92 -16.73
CA SER A 186 -14.14 6.61 -17.90
C SER A 186 -14.68 8.02 -18.10
N GLU A 187 -15.66 8.45 -17.31
CA GLU A 187 -16.20 9.81 -17.31
C GLU A 187 -15.92 10.54 -16.00
N SER A 188 -15.75 11.86 -16.13
CA SER A 188 -15.56 12.75 -14.99
C SER A 188 -16.85 12.87 -14.19
N LYS A 189 -16.75 12.70 -12.87
CA LYS A 189 -17.90 12.93 -11.97
C LYS A 189 -18.39 14.38 -11.98
N ASP A 190 -17.48 15.31 -12.25
CA ASP A 190 -17.74 16.75 -12.28
C ASP A 190 -17.09 17.33 -13.54
N SER A 191 -17.91 17.54 -14.57
CA SER A 191 -17.47 18.09 -15.85
C SER A 191 -17.06 19.55 -15.73
N GLU A 192 -17.72 20.33 -14.88
CA GLU A 192 -17.45 21.77 -14.69
C GLU A 192 -16.08 21.97 -14.04
N LEU A 193 -15.77 21.18 -13.01
CA LEU A 193 -14.47 21.21 -12.36
C LEU A 193 -13.36 20.80 -13.34
N VAL A 194 -13.60 19.82 -14.20
CA VAL A 194 -12.62 19.42 -15.22
C VAL A 194 -12.40 20.52 -16.25
N GLU A 195 -13.46 21.18 -16.71
CA GLU A 195 -13.34 22.31 -17.64
C GLU A 195 -12.58 23.47 -17.00
N ARG A 196 -12.92 23.83 -15.76
CA ARG A 196 -12.20 24.86 -15.00
C ARG A 196 -10.71 24.55 -14.87
N LEU A 197 -10.36 23.31 -14.51
CA LEU A 197 -8.95 22.90 -14.37
C LEU A 197 -8.22 22.91 -15.71
N LYS A 198 -8.88 22.56 -16.82
CA LYS A 198 -8.30 22.66 -18.17
C LYS A 198 -7.99 24.12 -18.54
N THR A 199 -8.92 25.03 -18.27
CA THR A 199 -8.73 26.47 -18.51
C THR A 199 -7.61 27.04 -17.66
N GLU A 200 -7.59 26.76 -16.35
CA GLU A 200 -6.52 27.20 -15.44
C GLU A 200 -5.14 26.68 -15.88
N GLN A 201 -5.05 25.43 -16.37
CA GLN A 201 -3.81 24.87 -16.91
C GLN A 201 -3.36 25.52 -18.23
N ALA A 202 -4.30 25.84 -19.12
CA ALA A 202 -3.99 26.53 -20.37
C ALA A 202 -3.44 27.94 -20.08
N GLU A 203 -4.10 28.69 -19.21
CA GLU A 203 -3.64 30.02 -18.78
C GLU A 203 -2.27 29.97 -18.08
N ALA A 204 -2.02 28.95 -17.27
CA ALA A 204 -0.72 28.77 -16.61
C ALA A 204 0.40 28.47 -17.62
N LYS A 205 0.11 27.65 -18.64
CA LYS A 205 1.07 27.37 -19.74
C LYS A 205 1.36 28.60 -20.57
N GLU A 206 0.34 29.40 -20.91
CA GLU A 206 0.52 30.66 -21.63
C GLU A 206 1.34 31.68 -20.83
N LYS A 207 1.11 31.78 -19.53
CA LYS A 207 1.92 32.64 -18.64
C LYS A 207 3.38 32.18 -18.60
N GLN A 208 3.62 30.89 -18.48
CA GLN A 208 4.98 30.33 -18.50
C GLN A 208 5.68 30.47 -19.86
N SER A 209 4.97 30.33 -20.98
CA SER A 209 5.56 30.54 -22.31
C SER A 209 5.89 32.01 -22.57
N ASN A 210 5.08 32.92 -22.04
CA ASN A 210 5.31 34.36 -22.17
C ASN A 210 6.42 34.87 -21.21
N GLU A 211 6.62 34.22 -20.05
CA GLU A 211 7.72 34.54 -19.12
C GLU A 211 9.07 33.96 -19.53
N ASN A 212 9.13 32.81 -20.22
CA ASN A 212 10.38 32.14 -20.62
C ASN A 212 10.91 32.52 -22.02
N GLY A 213 10.39 33.57 -22.65
CA GLY A 213 10.73 34.08 -23.98
C GLY A 213 11.97 33.47 -24.67
N GLU A 214 11.77 32.36 -25.39
CA GLU A 214 12.69 31.90 -26.43
C GLU A 214 12.30 32.65 -27.72
N PRO A 215 13.19 33.45 -28.32
CA PRO A 215 12.82 34.29 -29.45
C PRO A 215 12.52 33.40 -30.68
N SER A 216 11.29 33.56 -31.19
CA SER A 216 10.87 33.09 -32.51
C SER A 216 11.92 33.46 -33.57
N LYS A 217 12.55 32.45 -34.18
CA LYS A 217 13.45 32.65 -35.32
C LYS A 217 12.67 33.24 -36.50
N GLU A 218 12.96 34.52 -36.76
CA GLU A 218 13.01 35.21 -38.05
C GLU A 218 12.70 34.36 -39.29
N GLU A 219 11.53 34.61 -39.89
CA GLU A 219 11.32 34.46 -41.34
C GLU A 219 11.89 35.72 -42.02
N LYS A 220 13.14 35.64 -42.48
CA LYS A 220 13.72 36.61 -43.40
C LYS A 220 12.98 36.51 -44.74
N LYS A 221 12.18 37.52 -45.08
CA LYS A 221 11.88 37.87 -46.47
C LYS A 221 13.15 38.48 -47.07
N GLU A 222 13.72 37.81 -48.07
CA GLU A 222 14.62 38.45 -49.04
C GLU A 222 13.86 38.70 -50.35
N GLU A 223 14.26 39.81 -50.97
CA GLU A 223 13.70 40.56 -52.11
C GLU A 223 13.47 39.78 -53.41
#